data_AF-A0A954L6T6-F1
#
_entry.id   AF-A0A954L6T6-F1
#
_cell.length_a   1.000
_cell.length_b   1.000
_cell.length_c   1.000
_cell.angle_alpha   90.00
_cell.angle_beta   90.00
_cell.angle_gamma   90.00
#
_symmetry.space_group_name_H-M   'P 1'
#
loop_
_entity.id
_entity.type
_entity.pdbx_description
1 polymer ?
#
loop_
_entity_poly.entity_id
_entity_poly.type
_entity_poly.pdbx_seq_one_letter_code
_entity_poly.pdbx_strand_id
1 'polypeptide(L)'
;MALAIRCERLLREGTVRDQSELARLAHVSQPRMTQILNLLHLAPDIQETILFLPRVMEGKDPITERDVRAVAAEVDWERQRLHWEAIGSSG
;
A
#
# COMPACT_ATOMS: atom_id res chain seq x y z
N MET A 1 2.31 -5.22 3.98
CA MET A 1 3.44 -5.27 3.04
C MET A 1 3.82 -6.68 2.56
N ALA A 2 3.84 -7.71 3.41
CA ALA A 2 4.28 -9.07 3.03
C ALA A 2 3.60 -9.67 1.77
N LEU A 3 2.28 -9.45 1.62
CA LEU A 3 1.55 -9.90 0.43
C LEU A 3 2.06 -9.22 -0.85
N ALA A 4 2.27 -7.91 -0.82
CA ALA A 4 2.75 -7.14 -1.96
C ALA A 4 4.14 -7.61 -2.40
N ILE A 5 5.06 -7.84 -1.44
CA ILE A 5 6.40 -8.37 -1.71
C ILE A 5 6.34 -9.75 -2.37
N ARG A 6 5.51 -10.65 -1.84
CA ARG A 6 5.31 -11.99 -2.42
C ARG A 6 4.75 -11.91 -3.85
N CYS A 7 3.78 -11.05 -4.06
CA CYS A 7 3.15 -10.82 -5.35
C CYS A 7 4.13 -10.25 -6.38
N GLU A 8 4.94 -9.26 -6.00
CA GLU A 8 6.00 -8.70 -6.86
C GLU A 8 7.02 -9.77 -7.24
N ARG A 9 7.43 -10.62 -6.28
CA ARG A 9 8.34 -11.73 -6.55
C ARG A 9 7.79 -12.70 -7.60
N LEU A 10 6.52 -13.09 -7.49
CA LEU A 10 5.88 -13.99 -8.46
C LEU A 10 5.83 -13.41 -9.88
N LEU A 11 5.63 -12.09 -10.00
CA LEU A 11 5.68 -11.38 -11.28
C LEU A 11 7.11 -11.31 -11.83
N ARG A 12 8.09 -10.97 -10.99
CA ARG A 12 9.52 -10.90 -11.38
C ARG A 12 10.10 -12.24 -11.80
N GLU A 13 9.72 -13.32 -11.12
CA GLU A 13 10.13 -14.69 -11.43
C GLU A 13 9.39 -15.27 -12.65
N GLY A 14 8.42 -14.53 -13.24
CA GLY A 14 7.61 -15.00 -14.36
C GLY A 14 6.68 -16.18 -14.03
N THR A 15 6.53 -16.50 -12.74
CA THR A 15 5.61 -17.55 -12.26
C THR A 15 4.15 -17.16 -12.52
N VAL A 16 3.89 -15.85 -12.52
CA VAL A 16 2.62 -15.24 -12.90
C VAL A 16 2.88 -14.23 -14.02
N ARG A 17 2.07 -14.26 -15.08
CA ARG A 17 2.31 -13.47 -16.30
C ARG A 17 2.06 -11.99 -16.11
N ASP A 18 1.02 -11.63 -15.37
CA ASP A 18 0.60 -10.25 -15.19
C ASP A 18 -0.23 -10.04 -13.92
N GLN A 19 -0.53 -8.77 -13.60
CA GLN A 19 -1.33 -8.40 -12.44
C GLN A 19 -2.77 -8.95 -12.49
N SER A 20 -3.33 -9.20 -13.68
CA SER A 20 -4.68 -9.73 -13.85
C SER A 20 -4.74 -11.21 -13.46
N GLU A 21 -3.73 -11.98 -13.84
CA GLU A 21 -3.56 -13.37 -13.42
C GLU A 21 -3.31 -13.45 -11.93
N LEU A 22 -2.48 -12.56 -11.39
CA LEU A 22 -2.22 -12.47 -9.96
C LEU A 22 -3.50 -12.15 -9.17
N ALA A 23 -4.33 -11.23 -9.67
CA ALA A 23 -5.61 -10.87 -9.06
C ALA A 23 -6.58 -12.06 -9.04
N ARG A 24 -6.67 -12.81 -10.14
CA ARG A 24 -7.47 -14.06 -10.21
C ARG A 24 -7.00 -15.09 -9.19
N LEU A 25 -5.69 -15.33 -9.09
CA LEU A 25 -5.11 -16.29 -8.14
C LEU A 25 -5.31 -15.88 -6.68
N ALA A 26 -5.28 -14.58 -6.40
CA ALA A 26 -5.51 -14.03 -5.07
C ALA A 26 -7.00 -13.82 -4.75
N HIS A 27 -7.92 -14.16 -5.65
CA HIS A 27 -9.36 -13.94 -5.53
C HIS A 27 -9.74 -12.48 -5.21
N VAL A 28 -9.03 -11.52 -5.80
CA VAL A 28 -9.31 -10.08 -5.69
C VAL A 28 -9.52 -9.46 -7.06
N SER A 29 -10.13 -8.28 -7.09
CA SER A 29 -10.22 -7.51 -8.34
C SER A 29 -8.85 -6.99 -8.77
N GLN A 30 -8.68 -6.78 -10.08
CA GLN A 30 -7.43 -6.20 -10.61
C GLN A 30 -7.11 -4.83 -9.98
N PRO A 31 -8.06 -3.89 -9.82
CA PRO A 31 -7.78 -2.63 -9.12
C PRO A 31 -7.30 -2.83 -7.67
N ARG A 32 -7.85 -3.82 -6.96
CA ARG A 32 -7.41 -4.14 -5.59
C ARG A 32 -5.99 -4.71 -5.59
N MET A 33 -5.63 -5.52 -6.59
CA MET A 33 -4.26 -6.00 -6.75
C MET A 33 -3.29 -4.85 -7.01
N THR A 34 -3.63 -3.92 -7.90
CA THR A 34 -2.83 -2.71 -8.15
C THR A 34 -2.64 -1.89 -6.87
N GLN A 35 -3.70 -1.69 -6.07
CA GLN A 35 -3.59 -1.01 -4.78
C GLN A 35 -2.60 -1.69 -3.83
N ILE A 36 -2.64 -3.02 -3.73
CA ILE A 36 -1.73 -3.80 -2.88
C ILE A 36 -0.28 -3.63 -3.35
N LEU A 37 -0.04 -3.70 -4.66
CA LEU A 37 1.30 -3.54 -5.24
C LEU A 37 1.84 -2.12 -5.10
N ASN A 38 0.99 -1.09 -5.20
CA ASN A 38 1.41 0.30 -5.04
C ASN A 38 1.97 0.61 -3.65
N LEU A 39 1.65 -0.19 -2.62
CA LEU A 39 2.25 -0.04 -1.30
C LEU A 39 3.79 -0.20 -1.32
N LEU A 40 4.33 -0.91 -2.31
CA LEU A 40 5.78 -1.09 -2.48
C LEU A 40 6.49 0.19 -2.94
N HIS A 41 5.76 1.18 -3.46
CA HIS A 41 6.32 2.45 -3.95
C HIS A 41 6.30 3.58 -2.92
N LEU A 42 5.76 3.32 -1.73
CA LEU A 42 5.82 4.26 -0.61
C LEU A 42 7.26 4.44 -0.14
N ALA A 43 7.57 5.64 0.37
CA ALA A 43 8.83 5.93 1.02
C ALA A 43 9.08 4.92 2.17
N PRO A 44 10.32 4.44 2.36
CA PRO A 44 10.61 3.35 3.31
C PRO A 44 10.10 3.61 4.74
N ASP A 45 10.23 4.84 5.23
CA ASP A 45 9.76 5.28 6.54
C ASP A 45 8.22 5.27 6.67
N ILE A 46 7.50 5.56 5.59
CA ILE A 46 6.04 5.46 5.54
C ILE A 46 5.61 3.98 5.55
N GLN A 47 6.32 3.11 4.81
CA GLN A 47 6.07 1.67 4.85
C GLN A 47 6.25 1.10 6.25
N GLU A 48 7.31 1.52 6.94
CA GLU A 48 7.59 1.13 8.33
C GLU A 48 6.48 1.63 9.27
N THR A 49 6.08 2.90 9.14
CA THR A 49 5.00 3.47 9.95
C THR A 49 3.71 2.66 9.80
N ILE A 50 3.31 2.33 8.56
CA ILE A 50 2.11 1.51 8.27
C ILE A 50 2.20 0.13 8.92
N LEU A 51 3.38 -0.50 8.92
CA LEU A 51 3.58 -1.82 9.53
C LEU A 51 3.46 -1.79 11.06
N PHE A 52 3.75 -0.65 11.68
CA PHE A 52 3.76 -0.46 13.13
C PHE A 52 2.64 0.46 13.63
N LEU A 53 1.60 0.72 12.81
CA LEU A 53 0.45 1.50 13.26
C LEU A 53 -0.19 0.86 14.50
N PRO A 54 -0.52 1.65 15.53
CA PRO A 54 -1.22 1.13 16.69
C PRO A 54 -2.57 0.56 16.26
N ARG A 55 -2.96 -0.57 16.84
CA ARG A 55 -4.30 -1.11 16.63
C ARG A 55 -5.32 -0.16 17.21
N VAL A 56 -6.23 0.33 16.39
CA VAL A 56 -7.39 1.09 16.85
C VAL A 56 -8.41 0.09 17.38
N MET A 57 -8.66 0.14 18.68
CA MET A 57 -9.57 -0.79 19.36
C MET A 57 -11.01 -0.25 19.42
N GLU A 58 -11.18 1.07 19.35
CA GLU A 58 -12.47 1.77 19.36
C GLU A 58 -12.39 3.05 18.52
N GLY A 59 -13.50 3.44 17.90
CA GLY A 59 -13.56 4.62 17.04
C GLY A 59 -13.19 4.35 15.58
N LYS A 60 -13.04 5.41 14.80
CA LYS A 60 -12.61 5.32 13.40
C LYS A 60 -11.09 5.26 13.32
N ASP A 61 -10.57 4.45 12.41
CA ASP A 61 -9.14 4.48 12.09
C ASP A 61 -8.74 5.90 11.65
N PRO A 62 -7.69 6.50 12.26
CA PRO A 62 -7.22 7.84 11.91
C PRO A 62 -6.56 7.87 10.52
N ILE A 63 -6.13 6.71 10.02
CA ILE A 63 -5.54 6.54 8.70
C ILE A 63 -6.36 5.51 7.94
N THR A 64 -7.03 5.95 6.88
CA THR A 64 -7.86 5.07 6.05
C THR A 64 -7.09 4.55 4.84
N GLU A 65 -7.60 3.49 4.21
CA GLU A 65 -7.03 3.00 2.95
C GLU A 65 -7.04 4.07 1.86
N ARG A 66 -8.03 4.98 1.85
CA ARG A 66 -8.11 6.07 0.88
C ARG A 66 -6.93 7.04 1.03
N ASP A 67 -6.53 7.32 2.26
CA ASP A 67 -5.41 8.21 2.56
C ASP A 67 -4.10 7.58 2.09
N VAL A 68 -3.88 6.30 2.43
CA VAL A 68 -2.71 5.53 1.98
C VAL A 68 -2.66 5.46 0.45
N ARG A 69 -3.80 5.26 -0.22
CA ARG A 69 -3.88 5.23 -1.68
C ARG A 69 -3.47 6.55 -2.32
N ALA A 70 -3.86 7.67 -1.73
CA ALA A 70 -3.48 8.99 -2.23
C ALA A 70 -1.97 9.22 -2.11
N VAL A 71 -1.36 8.79 -0.99
CA VAL A 71 0.09 8.88 -0.79
C VAL A 71 0.83 7.96 -1.78
N ALA A 72 0.39 6.71 -1.94
CA ALA A 72 1.02 5.76 -2.86
C ALA A 72 0.91 6.13 -4.35
N ALA A 73 0.04 7.09 -4.71
CA ALA A 73 -0.08 7.60 -6.07
C ALA A 73 0.93 8.72 -6.39
N GLU A 74 1.59 9.29 -5.38
CA GLU A 74 2.65 10.27 -5.55
C GLU A 74 3.98 9.57 -5.83
N VAL A 75 4.73 10.07 -6.82
CA VAL A 75 5.99 9.45 -7.27
C VAL A 75 7.18 9.98 -6.46
N ASP A 76 7.09 11.22 -6.00
CA ASP A 76 8.14 11.87 -5.23
C ASP A 76 8.01 11.56 -3.73
N TRP A 77 9.06 11.00 -3.12
CA TRP A 77 9.05 10.62 -1.71
C TRP A 77 8.97 11.81 -0.74
N GLU A 78 9.53 12.97 -1.07
CA GLU A 78 9.40 14.17 -0.25
C GLU A 78 7.93 14.62 -0.21
N ARG A 79 7.26 14.61 -1.37
CA ARG A 79 5.83 14.90 -1.46
C ARG A 79 4.97 13.85 -0.77
N GLN A 80 5.34 12.57 -0.84
CA GLN A 80 4.66 11.52 -0.07
C GLN A 80 4.73 11.80 1.43
N ARG A 81 5.91 12.18 1.96
CA ARG A 81 6.09 12.49 3.38
C ARG A 81 5.24 13.69 3.81
N LEU A 82 5.22 14.77 3.02
CA LEU A 82 4.37 15.93 3.27
C LEU A 82 2.87 15.55 3.33
N HIS A 83 2.41 14.71 2.40
CA HIS A 83 1.03 14.20 2.44
C HIS A 83 0.76 13.30 3.65
N TRP A 84 1.71 12.44 4.00
CA TRP A 84 1.62 11.53 5.14
C TRP A 84 1.53 12.28 6.48
N GLU A 85 2.36 13.30 6.67
CA GLU A 85 2.33 14.17 7.84
C GLU A 85 0.99 14.92 7.96
N ALA A 86 0.43 15.39 6.84
CA ALA A 86 -0.87 16.07 6.83
C ALA A 86 -2.03 15.16 7.27
N ILE A 87 -1.96 13.86 6.96
CA ILE A 87 -2.95 12.86 7.41
C ILE A 87 -2.84 12.67 8.93
N GLY A 88 -1.62 12.48 9.45
CA GLY A 88 -1.37 12.28 10.88
C GLY A 88 -1.65 13.51 11.76
N SER A 89 -1.59 14.72 11.18
CA SER A 89 -1.85 15.99 11.87
C SER A 89 -3.33 16.34 11.99
N SER A 90 -4.23 15.55 11.39
CA SER A 90 -5.68 15.80 11.35
C SER A 90 -6.48 15.09 12.46
N GLY A 91 -5.81 14.67 13.54
CA GLY A 91 -6.38 13.99 14.71
C GLY A 91 -6.48 14.87 15.94
#